data_AF-A0A927SHS4-F1
#
_entry.id   AF-A0A927SHS4-F1
#
_cell.length_a   1.000
_cell.length_b   1.000
_cell.length_c   1.000
_cell.angle_alpha   90.00
_cell.angle_beta   90.00
_cell.angle_gamma   90.00
#
_symmetry.space_group_name_H-M   'P 1'
#
loop_
_entity.id
_entity.type
_entity.pdbx_description
1 polymer ?
#
loop_
_entity_poly.entity_id
_entity_poly.type
_entity_poly.pdbx_seq_one_letter_code
_entity_poly.pdbx_strand_id
1 'polypeptide(L)'
;MIYTDDNYYLLAYHEGKFKHFRVDRMESVETIKVERNGLMVPVKREGKDEFDKIDMSAYTKYTFSMYGGDIEKVTMVFQNRMLNVVLDRFGKDILAVPEDKNHFRVTVPVAVSQQFFGWVFGLGKYVRIVGPEHVKEMMQKSLADIAARYE
;
A
#
# COMPACT_ATOMS: atom_id res chain seq x y z
N MET A 1 9.78 0.46 11.85
CA MET A 1 10.49 0.02 10.63
C MET A 1 9.69 -1.09 9.98
N ILE A 2 9.70 -1.16 8.66
CA ILE A 2 8.93 -2.13 7.86
C ILE A 2 9.94 -3.00 7.12
N TYR A 3 9.76 -4.33 7.13
CA TYR A 3 10.54 -5.26 6.31
C TYR A 3 9.65 -5.80 5.20
N THR A 4 10.04 -5.59 3.94
CA THR A 4 9.31 -6.05 2.75
C THR A 4 10.26 -6.21 1.57
N ASP A 5 9.99 -7.15 0.67
CA ASP A 5 10.82 -7.43 -0.51
C ASP A 5 12.33 -7.55 -0.17
N ASP A 6 12.65 -8.23 0.92
CA ASP A 6 14.01 -8.41 1.47
C ASP A 6 14.76 -7.10 1.84
N ASN A 7 14.03 -6.04 2.17
CA ASN A 7 14.60 -4.74 2.49
C ASN A 7 13.94 -4.09 3.71
N TYR A 8 14.72 -3.28 4.45
CA TYR A 8 14.23 -2.47 5.56
C TYR A 8 13.88 -1.06 5.11
N TYR A 9 12.68 -0.62 5.48
CA TYR A 9 12.15 0.71 5.21
C TYR A 9 11.81 1.44 6.51
N LEU A 10 12.20 2.71 6.58
CA LEU A 10 11.71 3.66 7.57
C LEU A 10 10.45 4.34 7.04
N LEU A 11 9.35 4.20 7.76
CA LEU A 11 8.17 5.04 7.56
C LEU A 11 8.38 6.36 8.31
N ALA A 12 8.54 7.46 7.59
CA ALA A 12 8.75 8.78 8.16
C ALA A 12 7.74 9.79 7.61
N TYR A 13 7.38 10.75 8.46
CA TYR A 13 6.52 11.86 8.07
C TYR A 13 7.39 12.98 7.51
N HIS A 14 7.14 13.38 6.26
CA HIS A 14 7.93 14.39 5.58
C HIS A 14 7.07 15.13 4.56
N GLU A 15 7.05 16.47 4.62
CA GLU A 15 6.23 17.34 3.75
C GLU A 15 4.73 17.02 3.82
N GLY A 16 4.20 16.83 5.03
CA GLY A 16 2.77 16.64 5.24
C GLY A 16 2.23 15.25 4.88
N LYS A 17 3.10 14.28 4.55
CA LYS A 17 2.69 12.91 4.21
C LYS A 17 3.68 11.87 4.70
N PHE A 18 3.20 10.65 4.89
CA PHE A 18 4.08 9.51 5.18
C PHE A 18 4.79 9.04 3.91
N LYS A 19 6.10 8.84 4.02
CA LYS A 19 6.97 8.32 2.96
C LYS A 19 7.80 7.16 3.50
N HIS A 20 8.13 6.23 2.63
CA HIS A 20 9.07 5.16 2.91
C HIS A 20 10.46 5.54 2.44
N PHE A 21 11.44 5.38 3.33
CA PHE A 21 12.85 5.57 3.02
C PHE A 21 13.58 4.25 3.22
N ARG A 22 14.36 3.86 2.22
CA ARG A 22 15.20 2.66 2.27
C ARG A 22 16.34 2.87 3.26
N VAL A 23 16.40 2.05 4.31
CA VAL A 23 17.41 2.18 5.37
C VAL A 23 18.81 1.94 4.82
N ASP A 24 18.97 1.01 3.88
CA ASP A 24 20.24 0.72 3.20
C ASP A 24 20.74 1.86 2.30
N ARG A 25 19.89 2.85 2.00
CA ARG A 25 20.22 4.04 1.21
C ARG A 25 20.36 5.30 2.05
N MET A 26 20.28 5.17 3.38
CA MET A 26 20.45 6.31 4.29
C MET A 26 21.92 6.53 4.57
N GLU A 27 22.36 7.76 4.39
CA GLU A 27 23.69 8.24 4.77
C GLU A 27 23.53 9.44 5.70
N SER A 28 24.51 9.66 6.57
CA SER A 28 24.58 10.86 7.43
C SER A 28 23.33 11.10 8.30
N VAL A 29 22.85 10.04 8.97
CA VAL A 29 21.68 10.14 9.86
C VAL A 29 22.07 10.79 11.19
N GLU A 30 21.47 11.94 11.48
CA GLU A 30 21.73 12.69 12.72
C GLU A 30 20.44 13.04 13.47
N THR A 31 20.55 13.15 14.79
CA THR A 31 19.43 13.64 15.62
C THR A 31 19.46 15.16 15.66
N ILE A 32 18.41 15.79 15.16
CA ILE A 32 18.25 17.24 15.26
C ILE A 32 17.89 17.62 16.70
N LYS A 33 18.68 18.51 17.30
CA LYS A 33 18.48 19.05 18.65
C LYS A 33 18.35 20.56 18.60
N VAL A 34 17.56 21.12 19.52
CA VAL A 34 17.38 22.55 19.72
C VAL A 34 17.69 22.88 21.18
N GLU A 35 18.24 24.06 21.43
CA GLU A 35 18.46 24.53 22.80
C GLU A 35 17.13 24.96 23.43
N ARG A 36 16.83 24.45 24.63
CA ARG A 36 15.73 24.91 25.47
C ARG A 36 16.19 24.95 26.92
N ASN A 37 16.07 26.11 27.56
CA ASN A 37 16.47 26.33 28.96
C ASN A 37 17.92 25.88 29.25
N GLY A 38 18.86 26.16 28.34
CA GLY A 38 20.28 25.78 28.49
C GLY A 38 20.59 24.29 28.26
N LEU A 39 19.62 23.50 27.79
CA LEU A 39 19.79 22.08 27.48
C LEU A 39 19.49 21.80 26.00
N MET A 40 20.34 21.00 25.36
CA MET A 40 20.11 20.51 24.00
C MET A 40 19.08 19.39 24.01
N VAL A 41 17.87 19.65 23.54
CA VAL A 41 16.77 18.68 23.51
C VAL A 41 16.44 18.29 22.08
N PRO A 42 16.07 17.01 21.81
CA PRO A 42 15.63 16.60 20.49
C PRO A 42 14.44 17.42 20.00
N VAL A 43 14.42 17.74 18.71
CA VAL A 43 13.27 18.36 18.08
C VAL A 43 12.08 17.40 18.16
N LYS A 44 10.88 17.93 18.47
CA LYS A 44 9.66 17.12 18.45
C LYS A 44 9.45 16.57 17.04
N ARG A 45 9.22 15.26 16.94
CA ARG A 45 8.93 14.61 15.68
C ARG A 45 7.65 15.19 15.07
N GLU A 46 7.73 15.55 13.79
CA GLU A 46 6.55 15.90 13.00
C GLU A 46 5.66 14.67 12.74
N GLY A 47 4.37 14.91 12.51
CA GLY A 47 3.40 13.86 12.20
C GLY A 47 3.25 12.80 13.29
N LYS A 48 3.45 13.17 14.56
CA LYS A 48 3.16 12.27 15.69
C LYS A 48 1.67 11.93 15.74
N ASP A 49 0.82 12.95 15.74
CA ASP A 49 -0.63 12.77 15.82
C ASP A 49 -1.19 12.00 14.61
N GLU A 50 -0.62 12.20 13.41
CA GLU A 50 -0.98 11.42 12.22
C GLU A 50 -0.50 9.97 12.30
N PHE A 51 0.62 9.71 12.97
CA PHE A 51 1.14 8.35 13.14
C PHE A 51 0.34 7.56 14.16
N ASP A 52 -0.13 8.22 15.22
CA ASP A 52 -0.99 7.59 16.23
C ASP A 52 -2.35 7.16 15.64
N LYS A 53 -2.76 7.72 14.50
CA LYS A 53 -3.93 7.28 13.72
C LYS A 53 -3.65 6.10 12.80
N ILE A 54 -2.37 5.78 12.54
CA ILE A 54 -2.01 4.67 11.64
C ILE A 54 -1.98 3.37 12.43
N ASP A 55 -2.86 2.45 12.06
CA ASP A 55 -2.68 1.05 12.40
C ASP A 55 -1.55 0.46 11.56
N MET A 56 -0.34 0.43 12.13
CA MET A 56 0.87 -0.08 11.48
C MET A 56 0.76 -1.55 11.06
N SER A 57 -0.06 -2.34 11.77
CA SER A 57 -0.26 -3.76 11.47
C SER A 57 -1.14 -3.95 10.24
N ALA A 58 -2.18 -3.11 10.10
CA ALA A 58 -2.97 -3.03 8.89
C ALA A 58 -2.17 -2.41 7.73
N TYR A 59 -1.43 -1.33 7.98
CA TYR A 59 -0.70 -0.58 6.97
C TYR A 59 0.27 -1.47 6.16
N THR A 60 1.06 -2.32 6.83
CA THR A 60 1.99 -3.23 6.14
C THR A 60 1.28 -4.36 5.39
N LYS A 61 0.14 -4.85 5.91
CA LYS A 61 -0.66 -5.92 5.29
C LYS A 61 -1.31 -5.49 3.96
N TYR A 62 -1.58 -4.19 3.81
CA TYR A 62 -2.37 -3.65 2.69
C TYR A 62 -1.56 -2.78 1.73
N THR A 63 -0.25 -2.62 1.96
CA THR A 63 0.65 -1.88 1.08
C THR A 63 1.26 -2.81 0.03
N PHE A 64 1.33 -2.32 -1.22
CA PHE A 64 2.04 -3.01 -2.30
C PHE A 64 3.47 -2.48 -2.38
N SER A 65 4.42 -3.26 -1.86
CA SER A 65 5.84 -2.89 -1.72
C SER A 65 6.02 -1.65 -0.82
N MET A 66 6.77 -0.64 -1.29
CA MET A 66 7.11 0.59 -0.53
C MET A 66 6.21 1.81 -0.82
N TYR A 67 5.16 1.66 -1.62
CA TYR A 67 4.36 2.80 -2.07
C TYR A 67 3.09 2.94 -1.23
N GLY A 68 3.13 3.89 -0.30
CA GLY A 68 1.95 4.35 0.41
C GLY A 68 1.11 5.24 -0.50
N GLY A 69 -0.05 4.74 -0.89
CA GLY A 69 -1.17 5.55 -1.41
C GLY A 69 -2.24 5.70 -0.34
N ASP A 70 -3.34 6.38 -0.68
CA ASP A 70 -4.51 6.42 0.19
C ASP A 70 -5.04 5.01 0.40
N ILE A 71 -5.26 4.64 1.67
CA ILE A 71 -5.82 3.33 2.01
C ILE A 71 -7.30 3.38 1.74
N GLU A 72 -7.72 2.55 0.80
CA GLU A 72 -9.10 2.48 0.34
C GLU A 72 -9.64 1.05 0.43
N LYS A 73 -10.92 0.90 0.76
CA LYS A 73 -11.58 -0.41 0.70
C LYS A 73 -11.89 -0.76 -0.74
N VAL A 74 -11.06 -1.58 -1.35
CA VAL A 74 -11.21 -2.03 -2.73
C VAL A 74 -11.92 -3.38 -2.76
N THR A 75 -12.96 -3.48 -3.58
CA THR A 75 -13.66 -4.72 -3.88
C THR A 75 -13.16 -5.27 -5.21
N MET A 76 -12.73 -6.52 -5.18
CA MET A 76 -12.24 -7.26 -6.34
C MET A 76 -13.01 -8.57 -6.49
N VAL A 77 -13.21 -9.00 -7.73
CA VAL A 77 -13.79 -10.31 -8.07
C VAL A 77 -12.72 -11.14 -8.75
N PHE A 78 -12.55 -12.37 -8.29
CA PHE A 78 -11.53 -13.31 -8.73
C PHE A 78 -12.17 -14.61 -9.22
N GLN A 79 -11.52 -15.30 -10.15
CA GLN A 79 -11.85 -16.70 -10.45
C GLN A 79 -11.51 -17.59 -9.26
N ASN A 80 -12.32 -18.61 -8.96
CA ASN A 80 -12.17 -19.49 -7.78
C ASN A 80 -10.77 -20.11 -7.62
N ARG A 81 -10.08 -20.40 -8.73
CA ARG A 81 -8.69 -20.90 -8.69
C ARG A 81 -7.66 -19.94 -8.10
N MET A 82 -7.99 -18.65 -7.98
CA MET A 82 -7.09 -17.62 -7.46
C MET A 82 -7.12 -17.54 -5.93
N LEU A 83 -7.93 -18.35 -5.24
CA LEU A 83 -8.11 -18.25 -3.79
C LEU A 83 -6.77 -18.27 -3.03
N ASN A 84 -5.88 -19.22 -3.35
CA ASN A 84 -4.57 -19.31 -2.70
C ASN A 84 -3.71 -18.05 -2.92
N VAL A 85 -3.73 -17.49 -4.14
CA VAL A 85 -3.01 -16.24 -4.46
C VAL A 85 -3.52 -15.08 -3.61
N VAL A 86 -4.84 -15.00 -3.39
CA VAL A 86 -5.43 -13.95 -2.57
C VAL A 86 -5.13 -14.17 -1.08
N LEU A 87 -5.13 -15.42 -0.60
CA LEU A 87 -4.76 -15.77 0.78
C LEU A 87 -3.28 -15.49 1.07
N ASP A 88 -2.38 -15.80 0.14
CA ASP A 88 -0.96 -15.50 0.27
C ASP A 88 -0.72 -13.98 0.29
N ARG A 89 -1.53 -13.22 -0.45
CA ARG A 89 -1.40 -11.78 -0.55
C ARG A 89 -1.95 -11.03 0.66
N PHE A 90 -3.16 -11.37 1.10
CA PHE A 90 -3.91 -10.61 2.11
C PHE A 90 -4.05 -11.36 3.43
N GLY A 91 -3.42 -12.54 3.57
CA GLY A 91 -3.53 -13.39 4.73
C GLY A 91 -4.82 -14.21 4.78
N LYS A 92 -4.90 -15.09 5.78
CA LYS A 92 -6.01 -16.05 5.94
C LYS A 92 -7.31 -15.45 6.49
N ASP A 93 -7.25 -14.23 7.03
CA ASP A 93 -8.38 -13.57 7.69
C ASP A 93 -9.32 -12.83 6.72
N ILE A 94 -9.12 -13.01 5.41
CA ILE A 94 -9.99 -12.37 4.41
C ILE A 94 -11.35 -13.06 4.32
N LEU A 95 -12.39 -12.26 4.16
CA LEU A 95 -13.72 -12.78 3.86
C LEU A 95 -13.89 -12.92 2.34
N ALA A 96 -13.77 -14.15 1.84
CA ALA A 96 -14.09 -14.51 0.46
C ALA A 96 -15.56 -14.91 0.36
N VAL A 97 -16.35 -14.12 -0.37
CA VAL A 97 -17.80 -14.35 -0.56
C VAL A 97 -18.02 -14.92 -1.97
N PRO A 98 -18.74 -16.03 -2.16
CA PRO A 98 -19.10 -16.50 -3.50
C PRO A 98 -19.84 -15.41 -4.29
N GLU A 99 -19.38 -15.12 -5.51
CA GLU A 99 -20.02 -14.17 -6.43
C GLU A 99 -20.97 -14.91 -7.37
N ASP A 100 -20.48 -16.00 -7.95
CA ASP A 100 -21.20 -16.89 -8.84
C ASP A 100 -20.56 -18.29 -8.80
N LYS A 101 -20.91 -19.18 -9.74
CA LYS A 101 -20.39 -20.56 -9.79
C LYS A 101 -18.86 -20.64 -9.95
N ASN A 102 -18.24 -19.64 -10.55
CA ASN A 102 -16.84 -19.62 -10.97
C ASN A 102 -16.01 -18.54 -10.30
N HIS A 103 -16.65 -17.61 -9.58
CA HIS A 103 -15.98 -16.45 -8.99
C HIS A 103 -16.31 -16.24 -7.52
N PHE A 104 -15.37 -15.59 -6.83
CA PHE A 104 -15.56 -15.06 -5.48
C PHE A 104 -15.17 -13.59 -5.41
N ARG A 105 -15.75 -12.89 -4.46
CA ARG A 105 -15.56 -11.48 -4.17
C ARG A 105 -14.77 -11.32 -2.87
N VAL A 106 -13.83 -10.39 -2.87
CA VAL A 106 -13.10 -9.97 -1.68
C VAL A 106 -13.12 -8.46 -1.60
N THR A 107 -13.38 -7.92 -0.39
CA THR A 107 -13.23 -6.49 -0.10
C THR A 107 -12.17 -6.34 0.97
N VAL A 108 -11.07 -5.67 0.62
CA VAL A 108 -9.94 -5.46 1.51
C VAL A 108 -9.49 -4.00 1.42
N PRO A 109 -9.03 -3.41 2.53
CA PRO A 109 -8.27 -2.17 2.45
C PRO A 109 -7.00 -2.39 1.61
N VAL A 110 -6.67 -1.43 0.75
CA VAL A 110 -5.51 -1.45 -0.14
C VAL A 110 -4.96 -0.03 -0.23
N ALA A 111 -3.64 0.13 -0.14
CA ALA A 111 -2.99 1.38 -0.51
C ALA A 111 -2.96 1.49 -2.05
N VAL A 112 -3.88 2.28 -2.61
CA VAL A 112 -4.08 2.39 -4.07
C VAL A 112 -2.84 3.04 -4.70
N SER A 113 -2.14 2.29 -5.56
CA SER A 113 -0.86 2.68 -6.15
C SER A 113 -0.62 2.00 -7.50
N GLN A 114 0.37 2.46 -8.25
CA GLN A 114 0.77 1.81 -9.50
C GLN A 114 1.23 0.35 -9.29
N GLN A 115 1.80 0.03 -8.13
CA GLN A 115 2.23 -1.32 -7.77
C GLN A 115 1.03 -2.24 -7.50
N PHE A 116 -0.01 -1.71 -6.86
CA PHE A 116 -1.28 -2.42 -6.76
C PHE A 116 -1.85 -2.73 -8.15
N PHE A 117 -1.92 -1.74 -9.04
CA PHE A 117 -2.38 -1.95 -10.41
C PHE A 117 -1.50 -2.93 -11.20
N GLY A 118 -0.17 -2.87 -11.04
CA GLY A 118 0.77 -3.81 -11.64
C GLY A 118 0.55 -5.25 -11.14
N TRP A 119 0.27 -5.45 -9.85
CA TRP A 119 -0.08 -6.76 -9.32
C TRP A 119 -1.40 -7.26 -9.92
N VAL A 120 -2.45 -6.44 -9.96
CA VAL A 120 -3.73 -6.78 -10.59
C VAL A 120 -3.54 -7.14 -12.07
N PHE A 121 -2.75 -6.34 -12.79
CA PHE A 121 -2.40 -6.59 -14.19
C PHE A 121 -1.68 -7.93 -14.38
N GLY A 122 -0.75 -8.28 -13.49
CA GLY A 122 -0.02 -9.55 -13.52
C GLY A 122 -0.91 -10.79 -13.36
N LEU A 123 -2.08 -10.65 -12.71
CA LEU A 123 -3.08 -11.72 -12.61
C LEU A 123 -3.94 -11.86 -13.89
N GLY A 124 -3.87 -10.88 -14.79
CA GLY A 124 -4.56 -10.87 -16.07
C GLY A 124 -6.08 -10.99 -15.94
N LYS A 125 -6.70 -11.78 -16.81
CA LYS A 125 -8.16 -11.95 -16.91
C LYS A 125 -8.82 -12.67 -15.72
N TYR A 126 -8.06 -13.02 -14.68
CA TYR A 126 -8.56 -13.80 -13.53
C TYR A 126 -9.05 -12.93 -12.38
N VAL A 127 -8.86 -11.62 -12.48
CA VAL A 127 -9.29 -10.63 -11.51
C VAL A 127 -9.92 -9.44 -12.22
N ARG A 128 -10.86 -8.78 -11.55
CA ARG A 128 -11.31 -7.43 -11.90
C ARG A 128 -11.58 -6.62 -10.65
N ILE A 129 -11.23 -5.33 -10.70
CA ILE A 129 -11.64 -4.36 -9.69
C ILE A 129 -13.10 -3.98 -9.98
N VAL A 130 -13.96 -4.05 -8.96
CA VAL A 130 -15.40 -3.74 -9.10
C VAL A 130 -15.84 -2.56 -8.26
N GLY A 131 -14.98 -2.07 -7.36
CA GLY A 131 -15.23 -0.86 -6.60
C GLY A 131 -14.05 -0.49 -5.69
N PRO A 132 -13.98 0.77 -5.24
CA PRO A 132 -14.86 1.88 -5.61
C PRO A 132 -14.62 2.35 -7.06
N GLU A 133 -15.56 3.11 -7.63
CA GLU A 133 -15.55 3.41 -9.07
C GLU A 133 -14.32 4.21 -9.50
N HIS A 134 -13.86 5.18 -8.69
CA HIS A 134 -12.66 5.94 -9.02
C HIS A 134 -11.39 5.09 -9.06
N VAL A 135 -11.28 4.02 -8.25
CA VAL A 135 -10.15 3.08 -8.32
C VAL A 135 -10.19 2.28 -9.63
N LYS A 136 -11.38 1.94 -10.11
CA LYS A 136 -11.56 1.30 -11.42
C LYS A 136 -11.19 2.25 -12.56
N GLU A 137 -11.59 3.51 -12.48
CA GLU A 137 -11.20 4.56 -13.44
C GLU A 137 -9.67 4.75 -13.46
N MET A 138 -9.02 4.77 -12.28
CA MET A 138 -7.56 4.85 -12.18
C MET A 138 -6.86 3.65 -12.85
N MET A 139 -7.39 2.43 -12.67
CA MET A 139 -6.87 1.24 -13.36
C MET A 139 -7.05 1.34 -14.88
N GLN A 140 -8.23 1.76 -15.34
CA GLN A 140 -8.49 1.94 -16.77
C GLN A 140 -7.54 2.97 -17.40
N LYS A 141 -7.33 4.10 -16.72
CA LYS A 141 -6.37 5.12 -17.16
C LYS A 141 -4.94 4.56 -17.21
N SER A 142 -4.49 3.87 -16.17
CA SER A 142 -3.15 3.26 -16.13
C SER A 142 -2.94 2.28 -17.29
N LEU A 143 -3.93 1.44 -17.59
CA LEU A 143 -3.89 0.53 -18.74
C LEU A 143 -3.81 1.27 -20.09
N ALA A 144 -4.61 2.32 -20.27
CA ALA A 144 -4.60 3.12 -21.49
C ALA A 144 -3.25 3.84 -21.69
N ASP A 145 -2.71 4.44 -20.64
CA ASP A 145 -1.40 5.11 -20.66
C ASP A 145 -0.27 4.13 -21.03
N ILE A 146 -0.34 2.87 -20.55
CA ILE A 146 0.62 1.82 -20.90
C ILE A 146 0.44 1.37 -22.35
N ALA A 147 -0.79 1.13 -22.80
CA ALA A 147 -1.09 0.67 -24.15
C ALA A 147 -0.59 1.66 -25.21
N ALA A 148 -0.81 2.96 -24.99
CA ALA A 148 -0.38 4.04 -25.88
C ALA A 148 1.14 4.12 -26.11
N ARG A 149 1.96 3.41 -25.32
CA ARG A 149 3.42 3.35 -25.52
C ARG A 149 3.86 2.33 -26.56
N TYR A 150 2.94 1.48 -27.02
CA TYR A 150 3.19 0.40 -27.98
C TYR A 150 2.39 0.58 -29.27
N GLU A 151 1.71 1.71 -29.42
CA GLU A 151 1.06 2.20 -30.64
C GLU A 151 2.01 3.15 -31.40
#